data_AF-A0A1A8K5D1-F1
#
_entry.id   AF-A0A1A8K5D1-F1
#
_cell.length_a   1.000
_cell.length_b   1.000
_cell.length_c   1.000
_cell.angle_alpha   90.00
_cell.angle_beta   90.00
_cell.angle_gamma   90.00
#
_symmetry.space_group_name_H-M   'P 1'
#
loop_
_entity.id
_entity.type
_entity.pdbx_description
1 polymer ?
#
loop_
_entity_poly.entity_id
_entity_poly.type
_entity_poly.pdbx_seq_one_letter_code
_entity_poly.pdbx_strand_id
1 'polypeptide(L)'
;MASAPQSFSRPVEQNQLMVSTLQQAYQELGGEEANMKIWLQKLLSQNPFVFLKSPEVLKQNLVFLRDSGFSTAELLHLLSKLKGFVTELNLDSMRRSLNFSQETIGCSEAELRRIILKCPALLYYPDSTLAERFKGLLSTGISMSQIIATPTILELTTQIVNYRIQRLTARGYDVRTGSLDVLNATKKDFEMSFGKLQLRRERPLFNPVAPLKVED
;
A
#
# COMPACT_ATOMS: atom_id res chain seq x y z
N MET A 1 14.92 15.62 5.92
CA MET A 1 14.87 17.09 6.06
C MET A 1 15.62 17.85 4.97
N ALA A 2 16.76 17.37 4.46
CA ALA A 2 17.45 18.01 3.33
C ALA A 2 16.55 18.23 2.09
N SER A 3 15.51 17.41 1.91
CA SER A 3 14.53 17.51 0.83
C SER A 3 13.54 18.69 0.96
N ALA A 4 13.39 19.30 2.14
CA ALA A 4 12.45 20.39 2.39
C ALA A 4 13.12 21.54 3.17
N PRO A 5 14.18 22.18 2.63
CA PRO A 5 14.95 23.21 3.36
C PRO A 5 14.10 24.42 3.75
N GLN A 6 13.01 24.67 3.02
CA GLN A 6 12.04 25.74 3.29
C GLN A 6 11.38 25.61 4.67
N SER A 7 11.36 24.41 5.27
CA SER A 7 10.84 24.25 6.64
C SER A 7 11.68 24.99 7.69
N PHE A 8 12.95 25.28 7.38
CA PHE A 8 13.87 26.02 8.25
C PHE A 8 13.88 27.52 7.99
N SER A 9 13.32 27.98 6.87
CA SER A 9 13.22 29.41 6.54
C SER A 9 11.90 30.05 6.97
N ARG A 10 10.93 29.25 7.43
CA ARG A 10 9.63 29.71 7.94
C ARG A 10 9.68 29.92 9.46
N PRO A 11 8.79 30.77 10.02
CA PRO A 11 8.69 30.96 11.46
C PRO A 11 8.49 29.63 12.20
N VAL A 12 9.20 29.43 13.30
CA VAL A 12 9.18 28.18 14.07
C VAL A 12 7.78 27.85 14.59
N GLU A 13 6.97 28.86 14.85
CA GLU A 13 5.58 28.78 15.30
C GLU A 13 4.70 28.01 14.31
N GLN A 14 4.98 28.11 13.01
CA GLN A 14 4.23 27.38 11.98
C GLN A 14 4.54 25.87 12.02
N ASN A 15 5.81 25.52 12.27
CA ASN A 15 6.21 24.13 12.45
C ASN A 15 5.61 23.57 13.74
N GLN A 16 5.65 24.34 14.84
CA GLN A 16 5.03 23.97 16.11
C GLN A 16 3.53 23.73 15.95
N LEU A 17 2.82 24.62 15.26
CA LEU A 17 1.39 24.47 15.00
C LEU A 17 1.06 23.17 14.24
N MET A 18 1.83 22.84 13.20
CA MET A 18 1.66 21.58 12.48
C MET A 18 1.94 20.36 13.37
N VAL A 19 3.01 20.39 14.16
CA VAL A 19 3.33 19.31 15.12
C VAL A 19 2.19 19.12 16.12
N SER A 20 1.73 20.19 16.77
CA SER A 20 0.64 20.14 17.75
C SER A 20 -0.65 19.63 17.12
N THR A 21 -0.95 20.04 15.88
CA THR A 21 -2.14 19.56 15.16
C THR A 21 -2.06 18.07 14.84
N LEU A 22 -0.89 17.56 14.42
CA LEU A 22 -0.67 16.13 14.19
C LEU A 22 -0.80 15.31 15.49
N GLN A 23 -0.25 15.82 16.60
CA GLN A 23 -0.34 15.18 17.92
C GLN A 23 -1.79 15.10 18.38
N GLN A 24 -2.50 16.24 18.37
CA GLN A 24 -3.90 16.32 18.75
C GLN A 24 -4.76 15.39 17.91
N ALA A 25 -4.60 15.40 16.58
CA ALA A 25 -5.36 14.52 15.69
C ALA A 25 -5.13 13.04 15.99
N TYR A 26 -3.89 12.64 16.30
CA TYR A 26 -3.57 11.26 16.65
C TYR A 26 -4.22 10.84 17.99
N GLN A 27 -4.16 11.71 19.00
CA GLN A 27 -4.73 11.47 20.33
C GLN A 27 -6.26 11.46 20.32
N GLU A 28 -6.90 12.37 19.57
CA GLU A 28 -8.36 12.42 19.40
C GLU A 28 -8.94 11.15 18.75
N LEU A 29 -8.14 10.44 17.97
CA LEU A 29 -8.50 9.15 17.39
C LEU A 29 -8.26 7.97 18.35
N GLY A 30 -7.83 8.23 19.59
CA GLY A 30 -7.56 7.23 20.63
C GLY A 30 -6.13 6.70 20.66
N GLY A 31 -5.19 7.38 19.99
CA GLY A 31 -3.80 6.95 19.94
C GLY A 31 -3.02 7.22 21.24
N GLU A 32 -2.29 6.21 21.72
CA GLU A 32 -1.42 6.33 22.89
C GLU A 32 -0.21 7.26 22.63
N GLU A 33 0.22 7.99 23.65
CA GLU A 33 1.31 8.96 23.56
C GLU A 33 2.66 8.35 23.13
N ALA A 34 2.98 7.14 23.63
CA ALA A 34 4.19 6.43 23.24
C ALA A 34 4.21 6.10 21.73
N ASN A 35 3.08 5.65 21.19
CA ASN A 35 2.92 5.33 19.77
C ASN A 35 2.88 6.59 18.90
N MET A 36 2.26 7.66 19.39
CA MET A 36 2.21 8.96 18.73
C MET A 36 3.62 9.50 18.45
N LYS A 37 4.53 9.45 19.43
CA LYS A 37 5.90 9.94 19.26
C LYS A 37 6.65 9.16 18.17
N ILE A 38 6.51 7.83 18.16
CA ILE A 38 7.11 6.95 17.14
C ILE A 38 6.51 7.26 15.76
N TRP A 39 5.19 7.37 15.69
CA TRP A 39 4.47 7.71 14.45
C TRP A 39 4.93 9.05 13.89
N LEU A 40 5.02 10.09 14.72
CA LEU A 40 5.44 11.43 14.31
C LEU A 40 6.89 11.44 13.81
N GLN A 41 7.81 10.77 14.51
CA GLN A 41 9.21 10.64 14.04
C GLN A 41 9.28 9.94 12.68
N LYS A 42 8.52 8.86 12.49
CA LYS A 42 8.44 8.14 11.22
C LYS A 42 7.85 9.01 10.11
N LEU A 43 6.79 9.74 10.41
CA LEU A 43 6.17 10.69 9.50
C LEU A 43 7.18 11.75 9.04
N LEU A 44 7.88 12.40 9.97
CA LEU A 44 8.81 13.49 9.64
C LEU A 44 10.05 13.03 8.87
N SER A 45 10.50 11.80 9.11
CA SER A 45 11.61 11.21 8.35
C SER A 45 11.22 10.86 6.92
N GLN A 46 9.95 10.48 6.68
CA GLN A 46 9.46 10.01 5.38
C GLN A 46 8.82 11.13 4.54
N ASN A 47 8.14 12.07 5.18
CA ASN A 47 7.51 13.23 4.53
C ASN A 47 7.85 14.53 5.28
N PRO A 48 9.05 15.11 5.06
CA PRO A 48 9.41 16.40 5.66
C PRO A 48 8.60 17.58 5.08
N PHE A 49 7.92 17.39 3.95
CA PHE A 49 7.09 18.44 3.33
C PHE A 49 5.80 18.71 4.08
N VAL A 50 5.43 17.88 5.07
CA VAL A 50 4.27 18.10 5.94
C VAL A 50 4.28 19.50 6.56
N PHE A 51 5.47 20.04 6.91
CA PHE A 51 5.61 21.39 7.47
C PHE A 51 5.29 22.53 6.49
N LEU A 52 5.23 22.23 5.20
CA LEU A 52 4.87 23.21 4.19
C LEU A 52 3.35 23.28 3.95
N LYS A 53 2.59 22.30 4.47
CA LYS A 53 1.14 22.19 4.33
C LYS A 53 0.42 23.01 5.39
N SER A 54 -0.82 23.38 5.09
CA SER A 54 -1.71 23.96 6.10
C SER A 54 -2.24 22.84 7.02
N PRO A 55 -2.25 23.03 8.35
CA PRO A 55 -2.82 22.07 9.29
C PRO A 55 -4.32 21.77 9.02
N GLU A 56 -5.03 22.71 8.40
CA GLU A 56 -6.44 22.55 8.02
C GLU A 56 -6.62 21.41 7.01
N VAL A 57 -5.65 21.15 6.14
CA VAL A 57 -5.69 20.04 5.17
C VAL A 57 -5.82 18.70 5.90
N LEU A 58 -5.05 18.49 6.97
CA LEU A 58 -5.16 17.28 7.80
C LEU A 58 -6.57 17.15 8.37
N LYS A 59 -7.07 18.23 8.99
CA LYS A 59 -8.39 18.25 9.63
C LYS A 59 -9.50 17.94 8.63
N GLN A 60 -9.48 18.60 7.48
CA GLN A 60 -10.46 18.40 6.41
C GLN A 60 -10.42 16.96 5.87
N ASN A 61 -9.24 16.39 5.66
CA ASN A 61 -9.11 15.00 5.20
C ASN A 61 -9.64 14.01 6.24
N LEU A 62 -9.38 14.24 7.54
CA LEU A 62 -9.93 13.40 8.61
C LEU A 62 -11.45 13.51 8.73
N VAL A 63 -12.01 14.71 8.59
CA VAL A 63 -13.48 14.93 8.57
C VAL A 63 -14.09 14.19 7.38
N PHE A 64 -13.54 14.36 6.18
CA PHE A 64 -14.03 13.67 5.00
C PHE A 64 -14.02 12.13 5.16
N LEU A 65 -12.94 11.57 5.69
CA LEU A 65 -12.86 10.13 5.92
C LEU A 65 -13.85 9.67 7.00
N ARG A 66 -14.05 10.46 8.06
CA ARG A 66 -15.08 10.18 9.07
C ARG A 66 -16.48 10.19 8.46
N ASP A 67 -16.79 11.18 7.64
CA ASP A 67 -18.08 11.30 6.93
C ASP A 67 -18.29 10.17 5.92
N SER A 68 -17.20 9.59 5.41
CA SER A 68 -17.21 8.36 4.60
C SER A 68 -17.40 7.07 5.44
N GLY A 69 -17.70 7.21 6.74
CA GLY A 69 -18.06 6.12 7.64
C GLY A 69 -16.90 5.39 8.30
N PHE A 70 -15.67 5.93 8.25
CA PHE A 70 -14.55 5.36 9.01
C PHE A 70 -14.67 5.67 10.50
N SER A 71 -14.56 4.65 11.34
CA SER A 71 -14.47 4.79 12.79
C SER A 71 -13.15 5.43 13.22
N THR A 72 -13.09 5.95 14.46
CA THR A 72 -11.87 6.53 15.02
C THR A 72 -10.69 5.56 15.00
N ALA A 73 -10.93 4.29 15.35
CA ALA A 73 -9.91 3.24 15.33
C ALA A 73 -9.41 2.93 13.90
N GLU A 74 -10.30 2.90 12.91
CA GLU A 74 -9.95 2.72 11.50
C GLU A 74 -9.15 3.92 10.95
N LEU A 75 -9.50 5.14 11.34
CA LEU A 75 -8.76 6.34 10.98
C LEU A 75 -7.35 6.34 11.60
N LEU A 76 -7.22 5.95 12.87
CA LEU A 76 -5.92 5.79 13.53
C LEU A 76 -5.05 4.74 12.82
N HIS A 77 -5.67 3.63 12.40
CA HIS A 77 -5.01 2.61 11.59
C HIS A 77 -4.52 3.19 10.25
N LEU A 78 -5.36 3.93 9.54
CA LEU A 78 -5.00 4.58 8.28
C LEU A 78 -3.88 5.60 8.44
N LEU A 79 -3.90 6.44 9.48
CA LEU A 79 -2.81 7.39 9.75
C LEU A 79 -1.46 6.71 9.89
N SER A 80 -1.45 5.53 10.50
CA SER A 80 -0.24 4.72 10.66
C SER A 80 0.25 4.13 9.33
N LYS A 81 -0.66 3.81 8.41
CA LYS A 81 -0.35 3.26 7.09
C LYS A 81 0.05 4.33 6.07
N LEU A 82 -0.60 5.49 6.11
CA LEU A 82 -0.36 6.60 5.20
C LEU A 82 0.98 7.30 5.47
N LYS A 83 1.63 7.08 6.63
CA LYS A 83 3.00 7.57 6.91
C LYS A 83 3.18 9.08 6.68
N GLY A 84 2.14 9.87 6.95
CA GLY A 84 2.14 11.32 6.70
C GLY A 84 1.62 11.76 5.34
N PHE A 85 1.24 10.84 4.47
CA PHE A 85 0.61 11.17 3.20
C PHE A 85 -0.82 11.72 3.37
N VAL A 86 -1.41 11.59 4.56
CA VAL A 86 -2.73 12.17 4.88
C VAL A 86 -2.79 13.68 4.66
N THR A 87 -1.68 14.41 4.80
CA THR A 87 -1.61 15.86 4.53
C THR A 87 -1.36 16.19 3.07
N GLU A 88 -1.11 15.18 2.24
CA GLU A 88 -0.91 15.29 0.79
C GLU A 88 -2.18 14.93 0.00
N LEU A 89 -3.20 14.37 0.67
CA LEU A 89 -4.46 14.03 0.02
C LEU A 89 -5.18 15.30 -0.40
N ASN A 90 -5.66 15.29 -1.64
CA ASN A 90 -6.57 16.28 -2.18
C ASN A 90 -8.00 15.71 -2.14
N LEU A 91 -8.93 16.44 -1.52
CA LEU A 91 -10.31 15.98 -1.32
C LEU A 91 -11.02 15.64 -2.63
N ASP A 92 -10.92 16.48 -3.65
CA ASP A 92 -11.60 16.27 -4.93
C ASP A 92 -11.04 15.05 -5.66
N SER A 93 -9.72 14.91 -5.67
CA SER A 93 -9.05 13.73 -6.23
C SER A 93 -9.44 12.47 -5.48
N MET A 94 -9.40 12.49 -4.15
CA MET A 94 -9.77 11.36 -3.31
C MET A 94 -11.23 10.96 -3.55
N ARG A 95 -12.16 11.91 -3.63
CA ARG A 95 -13.57 11.64 -3.96
C ARG A 95 -13.72 10.96 -5.32
N ARG A 96 -13.05 11.46 -6.37
CA ARG A 96 -13.09 10.85 -7.70
C ARG A 96 -12.51 9.42 -7.69
N SER A 97 -11.35 9.23 -7.06
CA SER A 97 -10.70 7.92 -6.96
C SER A 97 -11.53 6.91 -6.18
N LEU A 98 -12.21 7.34 -5.11
CA LEU A 98 -13.11 6.49 -4.34
C LEU A 98 -14.34 6.08 -5.14
N ASN A 99 -15.01 7.03 -5.80
CA ASN A 99 -16.17 6.74 -6.66
C ASN A 99 -15.78 5.79 -7.80
N PHE A 100 -14.68 6.09 -8.51
CA PHE A 100 -14.15 5.24 -9.57
C PHE A 100 -13.85 3.82 -9.07
N SER A 101 -13.21 3.69 -7.91
CA SER A 101 -12.88 2.39 -7.32
C SER A 101 -14.14 1.62 -6.94
N GLN A 102 -15.13 2.30 -6.36
CA GLN A 102 -16.40 1.69 -5.99
C GLN A 102 -17.12 1.12 -7.21
N GLU A 103 -17.25 1.91 -8.27
CA GLU A 103 -17.89 1.54 -9.54
C GLU A 103 -17.13 0.41 -10.24
N THR A 104 -15.80 0.51 -10.31
CA THR A 104 -14.95 -0.48 -10.98
C THR A 104 -14.98 -1.83 -10.28
N ILE A 105 -14.98 -1.82 -8.95
CA ILE A 105 -15.04 -3.04 -8.13
C ILE A 105 -16.47 -3.59 -8.08
N GLY A 106 -17.49 -2.71 -8.19
CA GLY A 106 -18.90 -3.07 -8.06
C GLY A 106 -19.27 -3.45 -6.63
N CYS A 107 -18.77 -2.70 -5.63
CA CYS A 107 -18.94 -3.01 -4.21
C CYS A 107 -19.72 -1.93 -3.43
N SER A 108 -20.23 -2.30 -2.26
CA SER A 108 -20.84 -1.37 -1.30
C SER A 108 -19.79 -0.44 -0.67
N GLU A 109 -20.24 0.69 -0.12
CA GLU A 109 -19.35 1.60 0.61
C GLU A 109 -18.63 0.93 1.78
N ALA A 110 -19.31 0.04 2.50
CA ALA A 110 -18.73 -0.74 3.60
C ALA A 110 -17.67 -1.75 3.12
N GLU A 111 -17.86 -2.35 1.94
CA GLU A 111 -16.83 -3.18 1.29
C GLU A 111 -15.64 -2.35 0.87
N LEU A 112 -15.87 -1.22 0.21
CA LEU A 112 -14.81 -0.32 -0.21
C LEU A 112 -13.97 0.14 0.98
N ARG A 113 -14.60 0.51 2.10
CA ARG A 113 -13.89 0.85 3.33
C ARG A 113 -12.94 -0.25 3.81
N ARG A 114 -13.41 -1.50 3.82
CA ARG A 114 -12.56 -2.67 4.18
C ARG A 114 -11.40 -2.87 3.21
N ILE A 115 -11.61 -2.59 1.92
CA ILE A 115 -10.56 -2.66 0.90
C ILE A 115 -9.52 -1.55 1.12
N ILE A 116 -9.96 -0.32 1.42
CA ILE A 116 -9.07 0.83 1.68
C ILE A 116 -8.17 0.58 2.90
N LEU A 117 -8.70 -0.04 3.96
CA LEU A 117 -7.90 -0.38 5.14
C LEU A 117 -6.73 -1.33 4.80
N LYS A 118 -6.92 -2.20 3.81
CA LYS A 118 -5.86 -3.08 3.29
C LYS A 118 -4.95 -2.36 2.30
N CYS A 119 -5.50 -1.50 1.45
CA CYS A 119 -4.81 -0.80 0.37
C CYS A 119 -5.13 0.71 0.40
N PRO A 120 -4.46 1.50 1.27
CA PRO A 120 -4.69 2.94 1.38
C PRO A 120 -4.35 3.73 0.11
N ALA A 121 -3.66 3.12 -0.85
CA ALA A 121 -3.36 3.73 -2.15
C ALA A 121 -4.59 4.15 -2.94
N LEU A 122 -5.75 3.56 -2.68
CA LEU A 122 -7.03 4.01 -3.25
C LEU A 122 -7.41 5.44 -2.84
N LEU A 123 -6.84 5.96 -1.73
CA LEU A 123 -7.08 7.32 -1.27
C LEU A 123 -6.25 8.37 -2.02
N TYR A 124 -5.07 8.00 -2.52
CA TYR A 124 -4.10 8.96 -3.06
C TYR A 124 -3.74 8.78 -4.53
N TYR A 125 -3.93 7.60 -5.12
CA TYR A 125 -3.75 7.49 -6.56
C TYR A 125 -4.91 8.14 -7.29
N PRO A 126 -4.63 8.97 -8.32
CA PRO A 126 -5.67 9.46 -9.21
C PRO A 126 -6.43 8.30 -9.85
N ASP A 127 -7.70 8.52 -10.13
CA ASP A 127 -8.59 7.64 -10.89
C ASP A 127 -7.95 7.15 -12.20
N SER A 128 -7.25 8.01 -12.93
CA SER A 128 -6.50 7.64 -14.14
C SER A 128 -5.40 6.59 -13.88
N THR A 129 -4.69 6.70 -12.75
CA THR A 129 -3.67 5.72 -12.33
C THR A 129 -4.34 4.41 -11.92
N LEU A 130 -5.44 4.48 -11.15
CA LEU A 130 -6.18 3.30 -10.75
C LEU A 130 -6.76 2.57 -11.97
N ALA A 131 -7.30 3.29 -12.95
CA ALA A 131 -7.79 2.73 -14.21
C ALA A 131 -6.70 1.99 -14.98
N GLU A 132 -5.50 2.58 -15.09
CA GLU A 132 -4.34 1.91 -15.71
C GLU A 132 -3.98 0.62 -14.95
N ARG A 133 -3.99 0.65 -13.61
CA ARG A 133 -3.67 -0.50 -12.76
C ARG A 133 -4.69 -1.62 -12.91
N PHE A 134 -5.99 -1.32 -12.78
CA PHE A 134 -7.06 -2.30 -12.98
C PHE A 134 -7.00 -2.91 -14.38
N LYS A 135 -6.91 -2.08 -15.43
CA LYS A 135 -6.81 -2.56 -16.81
C LYS A 135 -5.60 -3.47 -17.01
N GLY A 136 -4.44 -3.05 -16.50
CA GLY A 136 -3.20 -3.84 -16.59
C GLY A 136 -3.34 -5.19 -15.91
N LEU A 137 -3.84 -5.24 -14.67
CA LEU A 137 -4.04 -6.48 -13.93
C LEU A 137 -5.03 -7.41 -14.65
N LEU A 138 -6.21 -6.90 -15.01
CA LEU A 138 -7.23 -7.69 -15.70
C LEU A 138 -6.73 -8.23 -17.05
N SER A 139 -5.92 -7.46 -17.78
CA SER A 139 -5.35 -7.91 -19.06
C SER A 139 -4.36 -9.08 -18.93
N THR A 140 -3.82 -9.32 -17.73
CA THR A 140 -2.97 -10.50 -17.45
C THR A 140 -3.76 -11.75 -17.06
N GLY A 141 -5.09 -11.66 -17.03
CA GLY A 141 -5.98 -12.73 -16.60
C GLY A 141 -6.20 -12.80 -15.08
N ILE A 142 -5.68 -11.85 -14.31
CA ILE A 142 -6.05 -11.69 -12.89
C ILE A 142 -7.53 -11.30 -12.84
N SER A 143 -8.32 -12.01 -12.03
CA SER A 143 -9.73 -11.72 -11.83
C SER A 143 -9.97 -10.59 -10.83
N MET A 144 -11.12 -9.90 -10.93
CA MET A 144 -11.51 -8.88 -9.96
C MET A 144 -11.60 -9.44 -8.53
N SER A 145 -12.07 -10.68 -8.37
CA SER A 145 -12.13 -11.34 -7.06
C SER A 145 -10.75 -11.53 -6.42
N GLN A 146 -9.73 -11.87 -7.21
CA GLN A 146 -8.34 -11.91 -6.73
C GLN A 146 -7.84 -10.52 -6.31
N ILE A 147 -8.18 -9.47 -7.06
CA ILE A 147 -7.81 -8.08 -6.70
C ILE A 147 -8.47 -7.68 -5.37
N ILE A 148 -9.76 -7.98 -5.17
CA ILE A 148 -10.46 -7.69 -3.92
C ILE A 148 -9.87 -8.48 -2.73
N ALA A 149 -9.44 -9.72 -2.97
CA ALA A 149 -8.81 -10.54 -1.95
C ALA A 149 -7.43 -9.98 -1.52
N THR A 150 -6.63 -9.53 -2.49
CA THR A 150 -5.28 -8.96 -2.28
C THR A 150 -5.17 -7.56 -2.90
N PRO A 151 -5.84 -6.53 -2.33
CA PRO A 151 -5.98 -5.22 -2.97
C PRO A 151 -4.67 -4.43 -3.01
N THR A 152 -3.72 -4.76 -2.14
CA THR A 152 -2.37 -4.20 -2.12
C THR A 152 -1.60 -4.40 -3.43
N ILE A 153 -2.04 -5.32 -4.30
CA ILE A 153 -1.49 -5.46 -5.66
C ILE A 153 -1.60 -4.14 -6.47
N LEU A 154 -2.59 -3.30 -6.14
CA LEU A 154 -2.80 -1.98 -6.77
C LEU A 154 -1.73 -0.95 -6.38
N GLU A 155 -0.91 -1.23 -5.35
CA GLU A 155 0.25 -0.40 -5.00
C GLU A 155 1.43 -0.62 -5.94
N LEU A 156 1.44 -1.73 -6.69
CA LEU A 156 2.51 -2.04 -7.63
C LEU A 156 2.21 -1.51 -9.02
N THR A 157 3.26 -1.16 -9.76
CA THR A 157 3.08 -0.78 -11.16
C THR A 157 2.75 -1.99 -12.03
N THR A 158 2.04 -1.74 -13.12
CA THR A 158 1.73 -2.76 -14.14
C THR A 158 3.02 -3.40 -14.68
N GLN A 159 4.10 -2.64 -14.83
CA GLN A 159 5.40 -3.19 -15.24
C GLN A 159 5.99 -4.15 -14.19
N ILE A 160 5.94 -3.79 -12.89
CA ILE A 160 6.42 -4.67 -11.81
C ILE A 160 5.62 -5.96 -11.80
N VAL A 161 4.29 -5.88 -11.90
CA VAL A 161 3.42 -7.06 -11.89
C VAL A 161 3.70 -7.95 -13.10
N ASN A 162 3.78 -7.38 -14.31
CA ASN A 162 4.08 -8.12 -15.54
C ASN A 162 5.44 -8.83 -15.46
N TYR A 163 6.47 -8.15 -14.98
CA TYR A 163 7.79 -8.76 -14.78
C TYR A 163 7.71 -9.96 -13.81
N ARG A 164 7.01 -9.80 -12.68
CA ARG A 164 6.85 -10.86 -11.69
C ARG A 164 6.05 -12.05 -12.22
N ILE A 165 4.98 -11.79 -12.97
CA ILE A 165 4.19 -12.82 -13.66
C ILE A 165 5.08 -13.60 -14.64
N GLN A 166 5.79 -12.93 -15.55
CA GLN A 166 6.66 -13.60 -16.53
C GLN A 166 7.69 -14.53 -15.85
N ARG A 167 8.27 -14.07 -14.74
CA ARG A 167 9.20 -14.85 -13.94
C ARG A 167 8.53 -16.09 -13.35
N LEU A 168 7.36 -15.94 -12.75
CA LEU A 168 6.61 -17.05 -12.14
C LEU A 168 6.06 -18.04 -13.19
N THR A 169 5.57 -17.57 -14.33
CA THR A 169 5.09 -18.39 -15.45
C THR A 169 6.18 -19.31 -15.99
N ALA A 170 7.43 -18.84 -16.06
CA ALA A 170 8.59 -19.67 -16.43
C ALA A 170 8.83 -20.88 -15.49
N ARG A 171 8.08 -20.95 -14.39
CA ARG A 171 8.12 -22.02 -13.38
C ARG A 171 6.78 -22.74 -13.21
N GLY A 172 5.87 -22.56 -14.16
CA GLY A 172 4.57 -23.23 -14.16
C GLY A 172 3.55 -22.63 -13.20
N TYR A 173 3.82 -21.45 -12.62
CA TYR A 173 2.83 -20.74 -11.83
C TYR A 173 1.80 -20.08 -12.77
N ASP A 174 0.51 -20.32 -12.51
CA ASP A 174 -0.58 -19.67 -13.22
C ASP A 174 -1.21 -18.58 -12.36
N VAL A 175 -1.02 -17.33 -12.76
CA VAL A 175 -1.55 -16.16 -12.03
C VAL A 175 -3.08 -16.11 -12.05
N ARG A 176 -3.72 -16.75 -13.02
CA ARG A 176 -5.19 -16.79 -13.15
C ARG A 176 -5.87 -17.57 -12.03
N THR A 177 -5.15 -18.50 -11.42
CA THR A 177 -5.67 -19.40 -10.38
C THR A 177 -4.92 -19.30 -9.05
N GLY A 178 -3.69 -18.79 -9.06
CA GLY A 178 -2.87 -18.65 -7.86
C GLY A 178 -3.14 -17.39 -7.02
N SER A 179 -2.61 -17.34 -5.80
CA SER A 179 -2.67 -16.16 -4.92
C SER A 179 -1.84 -14.98 -5.46
N LEU A 180 -2.32 -13.75 -5.31
CA LEU A 180 -1.54 -12.56 -5.66
C LEU A 180 -0.49 -12.20 -4.59
N ASP A 181 -0.47 -12.86 -3.43
CA ASP A 181 0.47 -12.55 -2.35
C ASP A 181 1.94 -12.73 -2.78
N VAL A 182 2.20 -13.72 -3.65
CA VAL A 182 3.54 -13.94 -4.22
C VAL A 182 4.00 -12.79 -5.11
N LEU A 183 3.06 -12.00 -5.64
CA LEU A 183 3.33 -10.82 -6.43
C LEU A 183 3.46 -9.57 -5.58
N ASN A 184 3.08 -9.58 -4.30
CA ASN A 184 3.01 -8.39 -3.45
C ASN A 184 4.21 -8.23 -2.49
N ALA A 185 5.21 -9.10 -2.59
CA ALA A 185 6.41 -9.05 -1.75
C ALA A 185 7.32 -7.84 -2.09
N THR A 186 8.25 -7.49 -1.19
CA THR A 186 9.31 -6.52 -1.54
C THR A 186 10.14 -7.06 -2.71
N LYS A 187 10.87 -6.20 -3.44
CA LYS A 187 11.74 -6.66 -4.53
C LYS A 187 12.73 -7.74 -4.05
N LYS A 188 13.38 -7.49 -2.91
CA LYS A 188 14.32 -8.43 -2.29
C LYS A 188 13.66 -9.76 -1.95
N ASP A 189 12.49 -9.72 -1.32
CA ASP A 189 11.80 -10.94 -0.87
C ASP A 189 11.25 -11.73 -2.07
N PHE A 190 10.77 -11.03 -3.09
CA PHE A 190 10.36 -11.63 -4.36
C PHE A 190 11.55 -12.34 -5.01
N GLU A 191 12.69 -11.66 -5.18
CA GLU A 191 13.89 -12.23 -5.79
C GLU A 191 14.48 -13.37 -4.98
N MET A 192 14.47 -13.30 -3.65
CA MET A 192 14.95 -14.39 -2.79
C MET A 192 14.04 -15.62 -2.87
N SER A 193 12.72 -15.42 -2.80
CA SER A 193 11.74 -16.50 -2.95
C SER A 193 11.84 -17.10 -4.35
N PHE A 194 12.07 -16.26 -5.35
CA PHE A 194 12.37 -16.67 -6.71
C PHE A 194 13.67 -17.50 -6.77
N GLY A 195 14.77 -17.07 -6.14
CA GLY A 195 16.03 -17.82 -6.12
C GLY A 195 15.90 -19.19 -5.44
N LYS A 196 15.18 -19.28 -4.31
CA LYS A 196 14.92 -20.55 -3.61
C LYS A 196 14.16 -21.56 -4.47
N LEU A 197 13.20 -21.08 -5.26
CA LEU A 197 12.47 -21.92 -6.22
C LEU A 197 13.37 -22.43 -7.37
N GLN A 198 14.38 -21.65 -7.80
CA GLN A 198 15.36 -22.11 -8.78
C GLN A 198 16.25 -23.23 -8.23
N LEU A 199 16.81 -23.01 -7.04
CA LEU A 199 17.67 -23.98 -6.36
C LEU A 199 16.96 -25.32 -6.09
N ARG A 200 15.64 -25.30 -5.84
CA ARG A 200 14.86 -26.54 -5.65
C ARG A 200 14.70 -27.36 -6.94
N ARG A 201 14.66 -26.72 -8.12
CA ARG A 201 14.52 -27.40 -9.41
C ARG A 201 15.86 -27.94 -9.93
N GLU A 202 16.96 -27.26 -9.60
CA GLU A 202 18.33 -27.67 -9.98
C GLU A 202 18.91 -28.76 -9.07
N ARG A 203 18.31 -29.01 -7.90
CA ARG A 203 18.70 -30.16 -7.07
C ARG A 203 18.30 -31.45 -7.78
N PRO A 204 19.24 -32.37 -8.05
CA PRO A 204 18.89 -33.72 -8.46
C PRO A 204 17.92 -34.29 -7.41
N LEU A 205 16.87 -34.98 -7.87
CA LEU A 205 16.06 -35.83 -7.01
C LEU A 205 16.96 -36.94 -6.49
N PHE A 206 17.67 -36.68 -5.41
CA PHE A 206 18.37 -37.73 -4.69
C PHE A 206 17.29 -38.65 -4.11
N ASN A 207 17.09 -39.79 -4.77
CA ASN A 207 16.25 -40.86 -4.27
C ASN A 207 17.15 -41.80 -3.45
N PRO A 208 17.12 -41.72 -2.10
CA PRO A 208 17.97 -42.56 -1.25
C PRO A 208 17.66 -44.06 -1.35
N VAL A 209 16.58 -44.43 -2.07
CA VAL A 209 16.09 -45.80 -2.24
C VAL A 209 16.27 -46.31 -3.68
N ALA A 210 16.97 -45.57 -4.55
CA ALA A 210 17.27 -46.03 -5.90
C ALA A 210 18.23 -47.24 -5.84
N PRO A 211 17.89 -48.41 -6.42
CA PRO A 211 18.78 -49.56 -6.44
C PRO A 211 20.07 -49.20 -7.18
N LEU A 212 21.22 -49.46 -6.55
CA LEU A 212 22.51 -49.36 -7.20
C LEU A 212 22.57 -50.44 -8.28
N LYS A 213 22.59 -50.04 -9.55
CA LYS A 213 23.00 -50.95 -10.63
C LYS A 213 24.50 -51.19 -10.47
N VAL A 214 24.84 -52.34 -9.90
CA VAL A 214 26.18 -52.90 -10.00
C VAL A 214 26.19 -53.62 -11.35
N GLU A 215 27.01 -53.15 -12.28
CA GLU A 215 27.33 -53.92 -13.49
C GLU A 215 28.39 -54.95 -13.10
N ASP A 216 28.15 -56.22 -13.45
CA ASP A 216 29.04 -57.37 -13.22
C ASP A 216 30.32 -57.29 -14.06
#